data_AF-A0A9W8X8C4-F1
#
_entry.id   AF-A0A9W8X8C4-F1
#
_cell.length_a   1.000
_cell.length_b   1.000
_cell.length_c   1.000
_cell.angle_alpha   90.00
_cell.angle_beta   90.00
_cell.angle_gamma   90.00
#
_symmetry.space_group_name_H-M   'P 1'
#
loop_
_entity.id
_entity.type
_entity.pdbx_description
1 polymer ?
#
loop_
_entity_poly.entity_id
_entity_poly.type
_entity_poly.pdbx_seq_one_letter_code
_entity_poly.pdbx_strand_id
1 'polypeptide(L)'
;MRSQFSKAVERGSYRDDGLANGIQLRIHRDQYKEINGSLRAQHDWGRSVSTINDYHGGLADRFNFVSVTIPDCLPERLEIISYANESDGKTGSEAGRREKPTVRAHSVDTLHQFETGRDGVLQVFSDNPLTSSSSSVNVTPRPEKKIQLQIFAKMKAIDSERAVTAMAAWARFVDLASRTRTKPFETLEQYLPSRAIDAGEL
;
A
#
# COMPACT_ATOMS: atom_id res chain seq x y z
N MET A 1 9.01 17.58 21.85
CA MET A 1 8.47 16.20 21.96
C MET A 1 9.61 15.23 21.69
N ARG A 2 10.01 14.38 22.65
CA ARG A 2 11.02 13.34 22.39
C ARG A 2 10.31 12.21 21.63
N SER A 3 10.75 11.94 20.42
CA SER A 3 10.21 10.82 19.66
C SER A 3 10.82 9.50 20.18
N GLN A 4 9.98 8.49 20.36
CA GLN A 4 10.32 7.24 21.03
C GLN A 4 10.95 6.22 20.06
N PHE A 5 10.50 6.20 18.80
CA PHE A 5 10.84 5.14 17.84
C PHE A 5 11.80 5.60 16.74
N SER A 6 12.02 6.91 16.59
CA SER A 6 12.99 7.45 15.64
C SER A 6 14.19 8.15 16.26
N LYS A 7 15.17 8.44 15.42
CA LYS A 7 16.30 9.32 15.71
C LYS A 7 16.43 10.37 14.60
N ALA A 8 16.90 11.56 14.98
CA ALA A 8 17.27 12.58 14.01
C ALA A 8 18.49 12.11 13.20
N VAL A 9 18.49 12.39 11.90
CA VAL A 9 19.66 12.21 11.04
C VAL A 9 20.46 13.51 11.02
N GLU A 10 21.78 13.39 11.08
CA GLU A 10 22.68 14.55 11.03
C GLU A 10 22.58 15.25 9.68
N ARG A 11 22.36 16.58 9.68
CA ARG A 11 22.14 17.39 8.46
C ARG A 11 23.29 17.31 7.46
N GLY A 12 24.54 17.19 7.92
CA GLY A 12 25.70 17.07 7.02
C GLY A 12 25.85 15.69 6.38
N SER A 13 25.04 14.71 6.80
CA SER A 13 25.16 13.32 6.35
C SER A 13 24.21 12.98 5.18
N TYR A 14 23.36 13.89 4.75
CA TYR A 14 22.46 13.73 3.61
C TYR A 14 22.35 15.03 2.82
N ARG A 15 21.88 14.95 1.57
CA ARG A 15 21.59 16.11 0.73
C ARG A 15 20.09 16.35 0.71
N ASP A 16 19.67 17.58 0.95
CA ASP A 16 18.27 18.01 0.80
C ASP A 16 18.04 18.95 -0.39
N ASP A 17 19.12 19.42 -1.03
CA ASP A 17 19.12 20.34 -2.17
C ASP A 17 18.18 21.56 -1.98
N GLY A 18 17.95 21.99 -0.73
CA GLY A 18 17.03 23.06 -0.38
C GLY A 18 15.54 22.71 -0.42
N LEU A 19 15.18 21.46 -0.75
CA LEU A 19 13.79 20.98 -0.90
C LEU A 19 13.14 20.57 0.43
N ALA A 20 13.92 20.41 1.50
CA ALA A 20 13.39 20.00 2.81
C ALA A 20 12.76 21.15 3.62
N ASN A 21 12.89 22.41 3.17
CA ASN A 21 12.32 23.60 3.85
C ASN A 21 12.57 23.61 5.38
N GLY A 22 13.78 23.27 5.81
CA GLY A 22 14.15 23.25 7.22
C GLY A 22 13.63 22.05 8.04
N ILE A 23 12.80 21.17 7.47
CA ILE A 23 12.28 19.98 8.14
C ILE A 23 13.43 19.00 8.41
N GLN A 24 13.56 18.55 9.66
CA GLN A 24 14.60 17.61 10.07
C GLN A 24 14.26 16.20 9.58
N LEU A 25 15.21 15.57 8.87
CA LEU A 25 15.11 14.16 8.53
C LEU A 25 15.22 13.31 9.80
N ARG A 26 14.28 12.38 9.98
CA ARG A 26 14.31 11.38 11.04
C ARG A 26 14.22 10.00 10.41
N ILE A 27 14.74 9.02 11.13
CA ILE A 27 14.74 7.62 10.69
C ILE A 27 14.31 6.71 11.84
N HIS A 28 13.45 5.75 11.52
CA HIS A 28 13.02 4.72 12.45
C HIS A 28 14.23 3.92 12.97
N ARG A 29 14.22 3.53 14.24
CA ARG A 29 15.33 2.78 14.87
C ARG A 29 15.43 1.34 14.37
N ASP A 30 14.30 0.69 14.16
CA ASP A 30 14.17 -0.71 13.73
C ASP A 30 13.95 -0.89 12.22
N GLN A 31 14.81 -0.30 11.38
CA GLN A 31 14.68 -0.38 9.92
C GLN A 31 14.64 -1.82 9.37
N TYR A 32 15.19 -2.79 10.11
CA TYR A 32 15.14 -4.20 9.72
C TYR A 32 13.71 -4.72 9.55
N LYS A 33 12.73 -4.15 10.25
CA LYS A 33 11.32 -4.53 10.12
C LYS A 33 10.75 -4.12 8.76
N GLU A 34 11.12 -2.94 8.27
CA GLU A 34 10.76 -2.53 6.92
C GLU A 34 11.42 -3.44 5.89
N ILE A 35 12.72 -3.71 6.03
CA ILE A 35 13.45 -4.60 5.13
C ILE A 35 12.77 -5.97 5.06
N ASN A 36 12.45 -6.56 6.20
CA ASN A 36 11.76 -7.85 6.27
C ASN A 36 10.37 -7.80 5.62
N GLY A 37 9.60 -6.75 5.88
CA GLY A 37 8.26 -6.56 5.30
C GLY A 37 8.31 -6.46 3.78
N SER A 38 9.19 -5.60 3.26
CA SER A 38 9.38 -5.39 1.81
C SER A 38 9.90 -6.63 1.11
N LEU A 39 10.96 -7.29 1.64
CA LEU A 39 11.50 -8.51 1.04
C LEU A 39 10.46 -9.64 1.02
N ARG A 40 9.67 -9.80 2.09
CA ARG A 40 8.57 -10.78 2.09
C ARG A 40 7.51 -10.44 1.03
N ALA A 41 7.14 -9.17 0.88
CA ALA A 41 6.19 -8.75 -0.14
C ALA A 41 6.73 -8.97 -1.57
N GLN A 42 8.04 -8.81 -1.78
CA GLN A 42 8.68 -9.16 -3.05
C GLN A 42 8.63 -10.67 -3.28
N HIS A 43 9.03 -11.48 -2.30
CA HIS A 43 8.97 -12.94 -2.40
C HIS A 43 7.55 -13.45 -2.72
N ASP A 44 6.53 -13.01 -1.97
CA ASP A 44 5.16 -13.51 -2.11
C ASP A 44 4.54 -13.11 -3.46
N TRP A 45 4.88 -11.91 -3.95
CA TRP A 45 4.52 -11.45 -5.29
C TRP A 45 5.23 -12.26 -6.39
N GLY A 46 6.55 -12.47 -6.25
CA GLY A 46 7.36 -13.28 -7.17
C GLY A 46 6.83 -14.70 -7.33
N ARG A 47 6.32 -15.28 -6.23
CA ARG A 47 5.76 -16.63 -6.21
C ARG A 47 4.36 -16.71 -6.81
N SER A 48 3.54 -15.70 -6.60
CA SER A 48 2.09 -15.81 -6.80
C SER A 48 1.57 -15.00 -7.97
N VAL A 49 2.22 -13.89 -8.32
CA VAL A 49 1.73 -12.90 -9.30
C VAL A 49 2.60 -12.87 -10.55
N SER A 50 3.85 -12.43 -10.42
CA SER A 50 4.75 -12.20 -11.55
C SER A 50 6.20 -12.15 -11.10
N THR A 51 7.13 -12.54 -11.97
CA THR A 51 8.57 -12.49 -11.70
C THR A 51 9.02 -11.05 -11.45
N ILE A 52 9.86 -10.88 -10.43
CA ILE A 52 10.46 -9.58 -10.07
C ILE A 52 11.91 -9.57 -10.52
N ASN A 53 12.28 -8.59 -11.34
CA ASN A 53 13.66 -8.32 -11.73
C ASN A 53 14.00 -6.87 -11.35
N ASP A 54 15.12 -6.68 -10.63
CA ASP A 54 15.71 -5.37 -10.28
C ASP A 54 14.73 -4.34 -9.68
N TYR A 55 13.75 -4.81 -8.89
CA TYR A 55 12.81 -3.94 -8.19
C TYR A 55 13.35 -3.57 -6.80
N HIS A 56 13.70 -2.29 -6.63
CA HIS A 56 14.21 -1.78 -5.36
C HIS A 56 13.11 -1.21 -4.45
N GLY A 57 11.95 -0.82 -5.00
CA GLY A 57 10.78 -0.43 -4.20
C GLY A 57 11.09 0.58 -3.09
N GLY A 58 10.71 0.26 -1.85
CA GLY A 58 11.03 1.05 -0.66
C GLY A 58 12.41 0.77 -0.05
N LEU A 59 13.16 -0.19 -0.58
CA LEU A 59 14.46 -0.61 -0.06
C LEU A 59 15.59 0.28 -0.59
N ALA A 60 16.48 0.67 0.31
CA ALA A 60 17.71 1.41 -0.02
C ALA A 60 18.84 1.06 0.95
N ASP A 61 20.08 1.36 0.56
CA ASP A 61 21.25 1.08 1.40
C ASP A 61 21.21 1.78 2.76
N ARG A 62 20.59 2.96 2.83
CA ARG A 62 20.63 3.81 4.02
C ARG A 62 19.29 4.38 4.48
N PHE A 63 18.41 4.72 3.56
CA PHE A 63 17.15 5.42 3.83
C PHE A 63 15.98 4.67 3.23
N ASN A 64 15.53 3.61 3.91
CA ASN A 64 14.33 2.89 3.49
C ASN A 64 13.10 3.79 3.62
N PHE A 65 12.21 3.71 2.64
CA PHE A 65 11.15 4.71 2.41
C PHE A 65 10.24 4.91 3.62
N VAL A 66 9.66 3.84 4.17
CA VAL A 66 8.73 3.90 5.30
C VAL A 66 9.45 4.39 6.56
N SER A 67 10.68 3.96 6.77
CA SER A 67 11.50 4.32 7.92
C SER A 67 11.84 5.80 7.99
N VAL A 68 11.85 6.51 6.86
CA VAL A 68 12.12 7.97 6.84
C VAL A 68 10.87 8.83 6.62
N THR A 69 9.80 8.28 6.04
CA THR A 69 8.54 9.01 5.80
C THR A 69 7.59 8.94 7.00
N ILE A 70 7.51 7.79 7.68
CA ILE A 70 6.77 7.62 8.93
C ILE A 70 7.68 7.12 10.06
N PRO A 71 8.71 7.89 10.43
CA PRO A 71 9.81 7.44 11.27
C PRO A 71 9.37 7.05 12.70
N ASP A 72 8.23 7.54 13.17
CA ASP A 72 7.65 7.21 14.48
C ASP A 72 6.50 6.18 14.39
N CYS A 73 6.48 5.38 13.32
CA CYS A 73 5.63 4.21 13.21
C CYS A 73 5.80 3.28 14.44
N LEU A 74 4.71 2.66 14.88
CA LEU A 74 4.76 1.69 15.96
C LEU A 74 5.56 0.45 15.51
N PRO A 75 6.57 -0.03 16.27
CA PRO A 75 7.44 -1.12 15.84
C PRO A 75 6.68 -2.40 15.46
N GLU A 76 5.59 -2.73 16.14
CA GLU A 76 4.75 -3.89 15.84
C GLU A 76 3.93 -3.75 14.54
N ARG A 77 3.82 -2.53 13.99
CA ARG A 77 3.12 -2.22 12.73
C ARG A 77 4.05 -1.97 11.56
N LEU A 78 5.31 -1.63 11.82
CA LEU A 78 6.26 -1.24 10.78
C LEU A 78 6.38 -2.30 9.67
N GLU A 79 6.48 -3.58 10.03
CA GLU A 79 6.64 -4.66 9.05
C GLU A 79 5.41 -4.84 8.13
N ILE A 80 4.18 -4.78 8.68
CA ILE A 80 2.98 -4.94 7.84
C ILE A 80 2.72 -3.71 6.96
N ILE A 81 3.07 -2.52 7.44
CA ILE A 81 2.98 -1.28 6.65
C ILE A 81 3.98 -1.31 5.50
N SER A 82 5.23 -1.71 5.75
CA SER A 82 6.23 -1.87 4.69
C SER A 82 5.85 -2.95 3.68
N TYR A 83 5.30 -4.08 4.15
CA TYR A 83 4.77 -5.12 3.27
C TYR A 83 3.65 -4.58 2.35
N ALA A 84 2.73 -3.78 2.90
CA ALA A 84 1.64 -3.17 2.14
C ALA A 84 2.17 -2.15 1.11
N ASN A 85 3.03 -1.22 1.53
CA ASN A 85 3.66 -0.22 0.66
C ASN A 85 4.40 -0.87 -0.53
N GLU A 86 5.14 -1.95 -0.27
CA GLU A 86 5.87 -2.68 -1.30
C GLU A 86 4.96 -3.47 -2.27
N SER A 87 3.75 -3.84 -1.83
CA SER A 87 2.74 -4.49 -2.68
C SER A 87 2.04 -3.47 -3.59
N ASP A 88 1.82 -2.25 -3.10
CA ASP A 88 1.20 -1.16 -3.85
C ASP A 88 2.13 -0.57 -4.89
N GLY A 89 3.41 -0.36 -4.54
CA GLY A 89 4.42 0.10 -5.49
C GLY A 89 4.55 -0.80 -6.73
N LYS A 90 4.36 -2.12 -6.58
CA LYS A 90 4.35 -3.08 -7.70
C LYS A 90 3.09 -2.97 -8.54
N THR A 91 1.93 -2.89 -7.90
CA THR A 91 0.65 -2.69 -8.60
C THR A 91 0.68 -1.41 -9.44
N GLY A 92 1.22 -0.31 -8.89
CA GLY A 92 1.43 0.95 -9.62
C GLY A 92 2.46 0.85 -10.76
N SER A 93 3.58 0.16 -10.52
CA SER A 93 4.62 -0.05 -11.55
C SER A 93 4.13 -0.89 -12.72
N GLU A 94 3.36 -1.96 -12.47
CA GLU A 94 2.71 -2.76 -13.51
C GLU A 94 1.64 -1.96 -14.25
N ALA A 95 0.85 -1.14 -13.56
CA ALA A 95 -0.13 -0.24 -14.18
C ALA A 95 0.51 0.84 -15.06
N GLY A 96 1.74 1.28 -14.75
CA GLY A 96 2.52 2.17 -15.61
C GLY A 96 3.08 1.47 -16.87
N ARG A 97 3.36 0.16 -16.80
CA ARG A 97 3.88 -0.64 -17.92
C ARG A 97 2.80 -1.21 -18.84
N ARG A 98 1.59 -1.43 -18.33
CA ARG A 98 0.44 -1.91 -19.12
C ARG A 98 -0.40 -0.73 -19.58
N GLU A 99 -0.42 -0.46 -20.89
CA GLU A 99 -1.39 0.46 -21.52
C GLU A 99 -2.87 0.01 -21.40
N LYS A 100 -3.18 -1.09 -20.68
CA LYS A 100 -4.53 -1.67 -20.64
C LYS A 100 -5.24 -1.49 -19.27
N PRO A 101 -6.55 -1.18 -19.26
CA PRO A 101 -7.27 -0.72 -18.06
C PRO A 101 -7.62 -1.83 -17.05
N THR A 102 -7.17 -3.06 -17.27
CA THR A 102 -7.82 -4.27 -16.74
C THR A 102 -7.49 -4.60 -15.28
N VAL A 103 -6.50 -3.93 -14.68
CA VAL A 103 -6.18 -4.07 -13.24
C VAL A 103 -7.00 -3.08 -12.40
N ARG A 104 -7.40 -1.94 -12.99
CA ARG A 104 -8.09 -0.83 -12.30
C ARG A 104 -9.53 -1.15 -11.86
N ALA A 105 -10.24 -1.98 -12.61
CA ALA A 105 -11.68 -2.22 -12.36
C ALA A 105 -11.95 -3.15 -11.17
N HIS A 106 -11.04 -4.07 -10.84
CA HIS A 106 -11.35 -5.19 -9.93
C HIS A 106 -11.00 -4.95 -8.46
N SER A 107 -10.12 -3.99 -8.18
CA SER A 107 -9.87 -3.49 -6.83
C SER A 107 -11.09 -2.69 -6.33
N VAL A 108 -11.71 -1.90 -7.22
CA VAL A 108 -12.94 -1.13 -6.97
C VAL A 108 -14.13 -2.04 -6.62
N ASP A 109 -14.35 -3.15 -7.35
CA ASP A 109 -15.44 -4.10 -7.06
C ASP A 109 -15.36 -4.72 -5.66
N THR A 110 -14.14 -4.99 -5.18
CA THR A 110 -13.92 -5.63 -3.87
C THR A 110 -14.11 -4.59 -2.76
N LEU A 111 -13.67 -3.36 -3.00
CA LEU A 111 -13.71 -2.23 -2.08
C LEU A 111 -15.09 -1.60 -1.93
N HIS A 112 -15.90 -1.62 -3.00
CA HIS A 112 -17.31 -1.25 -2.91
C HIS A 112 -18.11 -2.26 -2.05
N GLN A 113 -17.72 -3.54 -1.99
CA GLN A 113 -18.27 -4.51 -1.03
C GLN A 113 -17.82 -4.23 0.43
N PHE A 114 -16.64 -3.63 0.61
CA PHE A 114 -16.17 -3.18 1.92
C PHE A 114 -16.91 -1.94 2.42
N GLU A 115 -17.31 -1.01 1.54
CA GLU A 115 -18.09 0.19 1.89
C GLU A 115 -19.57 -0.08 2.17
N THR A 116 -20.21 -1.01 1.43
CA THR A 116 -21.65 -1.31 1.60
C THR A 116 -21.95 -2.33 2.71
N GLY A 117 -20.93 -2.97 3.29
CA GLY A 117 -21.12 -4.10 4.19
C GLY A 117 -20.34 -4.01 5.48
N ARG A 118 -20.81 -3.22 6.46
CA ARG A 118 -20.41 -3.43 7.87
C ARG A 118 -20.67 -4.89 8.32
N ASP A 119 -21.64 -5.55 7.68
CA ASP A 119 -22.02 -6.95 7.92
C ASP A 119 -21.53 -7.93 6.82
N GLY A 120 -21.42 -7.50 5.55
CA GLY A 120 -21.00 -8.37 4.44
C GLY A 120 -19.49 -8.73 4.45
N VAL A 121 -18.67 -7.84 5.02
CA VAL A 121 -17.23 -8.10 5.23
C VAL A 121 -17.00 -9.15 6.31
N LEU A 122 -17.94 -9.38 7.23
CA LEU A 122 -17.85 -10.54 8.12
C LEU A 122 -18.21 -11.84 7.38
N GLN A 123 -19.10 -11.82 6.40
CA GLN A 123 -19.54 -13.03 5.70
C GLN A 123 -18.48 -13.61 4.75
N VAL A 124 -17.77 -12.75 3.98
CA VAL A 124 -16.64 -13.16 3.12
C VAL A 124 -15.47 -13.76 3.93
N PHE A 125 -15.38 -13.45 5.23
CA PHE A 125 -14.34 -13.92 6.14
C PHE A 125 -14.83 -14.96 7.16
N SER A 126 -16.15 -15.15 7.33
CA SER A 126 -16.78 -16.14 8.22
C SER A 126 -17.17 -17.42 7.48
N ASP A 127 -17.34 -17.35 6.16
CA ASP A 127 -17.54 -18.54 5.35
C ASP A 127 -16.21 -19.29 5.24
N ASN A 128 -16.06 -20.23 6.17
CA ASN A 128 -15.17 -21.37 6.05
C ASN A 128 -15.31 -21.91 4.61
N PRO A 129 -14.23 -22.13 3.83
CA PRO A 129 -14.32 -22.57 2.43
C PRO A 129 -14.98 -23.94 2.22
N LEU A 130 -15.53 -24.54 3.27
CA LEU A 130 -16.08 -25.88 3.33
C LEU A 130 -17.61 -25.91 3.43
N THR A 131 -18.33 -24.78 3.54
CA THR A 131 -19.77 -24.82 3.90
C THR A 131 -20.72 -23.91 3.12
N SER A 132 -20.36 -23.40 1.94
CA SER A 132 -21.30 -22.60 1.14
C SER A 132 -21.55 -23.23 -0.23
N SER A 133 -22.48 -24.19 -0.27
CA SER A 133 -23.08 -24.72 -1.48
C SER A 133 -24.12 -23.73 -2.04
N SER A 134 -23.65 -22.77 -2.85
CA SER A 134 -24.50 -22.05 -3.79
C SER A 134 -23.74 -21.81 -5.09
N SER A 135 -24.21 -22.47 -6.14
CA SER A 135 -23.72 -22.42 -7.51
C SER A 135 -23.71 -20.99 -8.07
N SER A 136 -22.54 -20.44 -8.38
CA SER A 136 -22.16 -20.02 -9.74
C SER A 136 -20.79 -19.33 -9.77
N VAL A 137 -19.92 -19.90 -10.61
CA VAL A 137 -18.55 -19.48 -10.98
C VAL A 137 -17.50 -19.59 -9.87
N ASN A 138 -16.70 -20.67 -9.94
CA ASN A 138 -15.39 -20.77 -9.29
C ASN A 138 -14.42 -19.72 -9.88
N VAL A 139 -14.61 -18.44 -9.54
CA VAL A 139 -13.62 -17.41 -9.83
C VAL A 139 -12.56 -17.53 -8.75
N THR A 140 -11.51 -18.32 -9.03
CA THR A 140 -10.31 -18.29 -8.19
C THR A 140 -9.85 -16.82 -8.11
N PRO A 141 -9.79 -16.21 -6.92
CA PRO A 141 -9.41 -14.80 -6.82
C PRO A 141 -8.00 -14.66 -7.37
N ARG A 142 -7.79 -13.62 -8.18
CA ARG A 142 -6.47 -13.36 -8.77
C ARG A 142 -5.41 -13.26 -7.66
N PRO A 143 -4.17 -13.68 -7.92
CA PRO A 143 -3.16 -13.77 -6.87
C PRO A 143 -2.90 -12.45 -6.12
N GLU A 144 -3.01 -11.31 -6.81
CA GLU A 144 -2.90 -9.97 -6.22
C GLU A 144 -3.98 -9.73 -5.16
N LYS A 145 -5.21 -10.18 -5.42
CA LYS A 145 -6.33 -10.07 -4.46
C LYS A 145 -6.07 -10.90 -3.21
N LYS A 146 -5.44 -12.07 -3.34
CA LYS A 146 -5.08 -12.90 -2.17
C LYS A 146 -4.08 -12.18 -1.27
N ILE A 147 -3.10 -11.48 -1.86
CA ILE A 147 -2.13 -10.68 -1.10
C ILE A 147 -2.83 -9.53 -0.37
N GLN A 148 -3.73 -8.80 -1.03
CA GLN A 148 -4.50 -7.71 -0.40
C GLN A 148 -5.37 -8.19 0.77
N LEU A 149 -6.04 -9.33 0.62
CA LEU A 149 -6.84 -9.93 1.71
C LEU A 149 -5.97 -10.35 2.90
N GLN A 150 -4.78 -10.90 2.64
CA GLN A 150 -3.83 -11.27 3.69
C GLN A 150 -3.28 -10.04 4.44
N ILE A 151 -3.02 -8.94 3.73
CA ILE A 151 -2.63 -7.67 4.35
C ILE A 151 -3.72 -7.22 5.32
N PHE A 152 -4.96 -7.15 4.86
CA PHE A 152 -6.07 -6.71 5.71
C PHE A 152 -6.27 -7.62 6.92
N ALA A 153 -6.25 -8.94 6.74
CA ALA A 153 -6.38 -9.89 7.85
C ALA A 153 -5.30 -9.68 8.92
N LYS A 154 -4.04 -9.45 8.52
CA LYS A 154 -2.94 -9.16 9.44
C LYS A 154 -3.09 -7.81 10.14
N MET A 155 -3.49 -6.77 9.40
CA MET A 155 -3.75 -5.45 9.98
C MET A 155 -4.87 -5.52 11.02
N LYS A 156 -5.96 -6.22 10.71
CA LYS A 156 -7.12 -6.39 11.60
C LYS A 156 -6.76 -7.15 12.88
N ALA A 157 -5.88 -8.15 12.78
CA ALA A 157 -5.37 -8.89 13.94
C ALA A 157 -4.51 -8.03 14.88
N ILE A 158 -3.87 -6.98 14.36
CA ILE A 158 -3.08 -6.03 15.16
C ILE A 158 -3.98 -4.94 15.75
N ASP A 159 -4.81 -4.31 14.92
CA ASP A 159 -5.70 -3.23 15.31
C ASP A 159 -6.91 -3.18 14.36
N SER A 160 -8.03 -3.78 14.79
CA SER A 160 -9.21 -3.92 13.94
C SER A 160 -9.82 -2.59 13.53
N GLU A 161 -9.87 -1.61 14.43
CA GLU A 161 -10.51 -0.31 14.15
C GLU A 161 -9.70 0.46 13.11
N ARG A 162 -8.40 0.61 13.33
CA ARG A 162 -7.53 1.34 12.41
C ARG A 162 -7.35 0.61 11.09
N ALA A 163 -7.38 -0.72 11.08
CA ALA A 163 -7.35 -1.51 9.86
C ALA A 163 -8.58 -1.24 8.97
N VAL A 164 -9.78 -1.16 9.55
CA VAL A 164 -11.01 -0.84 8.81
C VAL A 164 -10.92 0.56 8.22
N THR A 165 -10.49 1.55 9.00
CA THR A 165 -10.31 2.92 8.53
C THR A 165 -9.30 3.00 7.39
N ALA A 166 -8.14 2.35 7.52
CA ALA A 166 -7.11 2.33 6.49
C ALA A 166 -7.59 1.66 5.19
N MET A 167 -8.33 0.55 5.29
CA MET A 167 -8.88 -0.11 4.09
C MET A 167 -9.96 0.73 3.41
N ALA A 168 -10.78 1.46 4.16
CA ALA A 168 -11.77 2.38 3.59
C ALA A 168 -11.10 3.57 2.88
N ALA A 169 -10.00 4.09 3.43
CA ALA A 169 -9.21 5.12 2.76
C ALA A 169 -8.58 4.59 1.45
N TRP A 170 -7.98 3.40 1.52
CA TRP A 170 -7.37 2.74 0.38
C TRP A 170 -8.40 2.41 -0.73
N ALA A 171 -9.60 1.96 -0.36
CA ALA A 171 -10.75 1.80 -1.25
C ALA A 171 -11.01 3.05 -2.09
N ARG A 172 -11.16 4.17 -1.39
CA ARG A 172 -11.47 5.46 -1.99
C ARG A 172 -10.32 5.96 -2.87
N PHE A 173 -9.08 5.79 -2.44
CA PHE A 173 -7.89 6.11 -3.25
C PHE A 173 -7.92 5.38 -4.58
N VAL A 174 -8.11 4.06 -4.57
CA VAL A 174 -8.11 3.24 -5.78
C VAL A 174 -9.19 3.69 -6.77
N ASP A 175 -10.41 3.94 -6.28
CA ASP A 175 -11.49 4.42 -7.14
C ASP A 175 -11.16 5.77 -7.77
N LEU A 176 -10.68 6.74 -6.99
CA LEU A 176 -10.35 8.07 -7.48
C LEU A 176 -9.15 8.04 -8.43
N ALA A 177 -8.07 7.35 -8.07
CA ALA A 177 -6.86 7.20 -8.88
C ALA A 177 -7.13 6.49 -10.22
N SER A 178 -8.14 5.63 -10.30
CA SER A 178 -8.53 5.01 -11.57
C SER A 178 -9.00 6.03 -12.62
N ARG A 179 -9.49 7.20 -12.17
CA ARG A 179 -10.12 8.25 -12.99
C ARG A 179 -9.16 9.39 -13.34
N THR A 180 -8.07 9.57 -12.61
CA THR A 180 -7.13 10.71 -12.76
C THR A 180 -6.35 10.69 -14.07
N ARG A 181 -6.18 9.53 -14.72
CA ARG A 181 -5.39 9.40 -15.97
C ARG A 181 -6.25 9.21 -17.22
N THR A 182 -7.47 9.71 -17.21
CA THR A 182 -8.43 9.50 -18.32
C THR A 182 -8.22 10.45 -19.49
N LYS A 183 -7.59 11.61 -19.26
CA LYS A 183 -7.30 12.63 -20.28
C LYS A 183 -5.96 13.31 -20.00
N PRO A 184 -5.25 13.82 -21.02
CA PRO A 184 -4.07 14.65 -20.81
C PRO A 184 -4.45 15.97 -20.14
N PHE A 185 -3.51 16.55 -19.39
CA PHE A 185 -3.64 17.86 -18.75
C PHE A 185 -2.93 18.91 -19.58
N GLU A 186 -3.53 20.08 -19.73
CA GLU A 186 -2.95 21.19 -20.49
C GLU A 186 -2.18 22.17 -19.61
N THR A 187 -2.50 22.22 -18.31
CA THR A 187 -1.85 23.13 -17.36
C THR A 187 -1.50 22.43 -16.04
N LEU A 188 -0.57 23.04 -15.30
CA LEU A 188 -0.14 22.53 -14.00
C LEU A 188 -1.28 22.57 -12.98
N GLU A 189 -2.14 23.58 -13.03
CA GLU A 189 -3.29 23.77 -12.15
C GLU A 189 -4.31 22.65 -12.31
N GLN A 190 -4.46 22.10 -13.52
CA GLN A 190 -5.32 20.94 -13.77
C GLN A 190 -4.64 19.63 -13.33
N TYR A 191 -3.32 19.54 -13.51
CA TYR A 191 -2.54 18.36 -13.19
C TYR A 191 -2.39 18.13 -11.68
N LEU A 192 -2.06 19.16 -10.91
CA LEU A 192 -1.68 19.03 -9.50
C LEU A 192 -2.76 18.36 -8.63
N PRO A 193 -4.05 18.73 -8.68
CA PRO A 193 -5.08 18.05 -7.89
C PRO A 193 -5.23 16.57 -8.26
N SER A 194 -5.15 16.26 -9.55
CA SER A 194 -5.22 14.88 -10.05
C SER A 194 -3.99 14.08 -9.63
N ARG A 195 -2.81 14.71 -9.64
CA ARG A 195 -1.56 14.07 -9.24
C ARG A 195 -1.48 13.85 -7.74
N ALA A 196 -2.03 14.71 -6.90
CA ALA A 196 -2.10 14.51 -5.45
C ALA A 196 -2.87 13.21 -5.12
N ILE A 197 -4.03 13.02 -5.75
CA ILE A 197 -4.79 11.78 -5.64
C ILE A 197 -3.99 10.59 -6.18
N ASP A 198 -3.45 10.67 -7.39
CA ASP A 198 -2.67 9.59 -8.02
C ASP A 198 -1.35 9.27 -7.29
N ALA A 199 -0.87 10.18 -6.42
CA ALA A 199 0.29 9.99 -5.57
C ALA A 199 -0.02 9.31 -4.23
N GLY A 200 -1.31 9.15 -3.87
CA GLY A 200 -1.72 8.43 -2.66
C GLY A 200 -1.94 9.30 -1.43
N GLU A 201 -2.62 10.44 -1.58
CA GLU A 201 -2.92 11.34 -0.44
C GLU A 201 -3.88 10.75 0.61
N LEU A 202 -4.78 9.83 0.20
CA LEU A 202 -5.93 9.38 1.00
C LEU A 202 -5.63 8.21 1.94
#